data_AF-A0AAV5SYF6-F1
#
_entry.id   AF-A0AAV5SYF6-F1
#
_cell.length_a   1.000
_cell.length_b   1.000
_cell.length_c   1.000
_cell.angle_alpha   90.00
_cell.angle_beta   90.00
_cell.angle_gamma   90.00
#
_symmetry.space_group_name_H-M   'P 1'
#
loop_
_entity.id
_entity.type
_entity.pdbx_description
1 polymer ?
#
loop_
_entity_poly.entity_id
_entity_poly.type
_entity_poly.pdbx_seq_one_letter_code
_entity_poly.pdbx_strand_id
1 'polypeptide(L)'
;MAEGSQIVSLNIGGRHFTTDVATLKRAHDSFFMILLDKRWRHSPTEEHVMENLHFFIDRDPHHFGLILDHLRRVPFNLPTCSRAIGDIRREAEFYCLDDLLRVMRRHDFHDFGRGPMFPGDRIRIDWRKVEELEAIEADSEGAGHLGLTRLDYLHGREVYCGECGCNSKSFDGRQRAVTERRNNDDLGNVIKVYNNGKCCDATFGSSKLIYHLPASTLDLIYEH
;
A
#
# COMPACT_ATOMS: atom_id res chain seq x y z
N MET A 1 30.28 16.22 25.13
CA MET A 1 29.88 15.22 26.14
C MET A 1 28.82 14.35 25.50
N ALA A 2 28.96 13.02 25.50
CA ALA A 2 27.91 12.16 24.97
C ALA A 2 26.72 12.22 25.92
N GLU A 3 25.60 12.81 25.50
CA GLU A 3 24.33 12.71 26.23
C GLU A 3 24.01 11.22 26.39
N GLY A 4 23.92 10.74 27.64
CA GLY A 4 23.50 9.37 27.91
C GLY A 4 22.10 9.16 27.35
N SER A 5 21.93 8.09 26.56
CA SER A 5 20.63 7.78 25.94
C SER A 5 19.60 7.44 27.03
N GLN A 6 18.71 8.38 27.35
CA GLN A 6 17.67 8.18 28.35
C GLN A 6 16.70 7.08 27.89
N ILE A 7 16.50 6.08 28.74
CA ILE A 7 15.66 4.91 28.42
C ILE A 7 14.18 5.22 28.67
N VAL A 8 13.35 4.71 27.76
CA VAL A 8 11.89 4.80 27.76
C VAL A 8 11.30 3.40 27.68
N SER A 9 10.38 3.10 28.59
CA SER A 9 9.51 1.93 28.58
C SER A 9 8.12 2.30 28.06
N LEU A 10 7.66 1.55 27.06
CA LEU A 10 6.34 1.71 26.44
C LEU A 10 5.51 0.44 26.71
N ASN A 11 4.33 0.60 27.28
CA ASN A 11 3.33 -0.45 27.38
C ASN A 11 2.27 -0.20 26.31
N ILE A 12 2.28 -1.03 25.26
CA ILE A 12 1.36 -0.93 24.11
C ILE A 12 0.31 -2.02 24.27
N GLY A 13 -0.92 -1.66 24.68
CA GLY A 13 -2.02 -2.62 24.83
C GLY A 13 -1.70 -3.84 25.70
N GLY A 14 -0.81 -3.70 26.69
CA GLY A 14 -0.36 -4.78 27.58
C GLY A 14 1.00 -5.40 27.24
N ARG A 15 1.60 -5.09 26.07
CA ARG A 15 2.93 -5.57 25.70
C ARG A 15 3.99 -4.50 25.99
N HIS A 16 5.05 -4.90 26.69
CA HIS A 16 6.14 -4.01 27.06
C HIS A 16 7.22 -3.96 25.98
N PHE A 17 7.62 -2.73 25.63
CA PHE A 17 8.75 -2.41 24.76
C PHE A 17 9.67 -1.44 25.47
N THR A 18 10.96 -1.50 25.15
CA THR A 18 11.98 -0.59 25.70
C THR A 18 12.81 -0.02 24.57
N THR A 19 13.08 1.27 24.63
CA THR A 19 13.87 2.01 23.65
C THR A 19 14.50 3.24 24.32
N ASP A 20 15.23 4.05 23.58
CA ASP A 20 15.68 5.35 24.05
C ASP A 20 14.84 6.53 23.51
N VAL A 21 14.94 7.67 24.19
CA VAL A 21 14.30 8.93 23.79
C VAL A 21 14.76 9.35 22.39
N ALA A 22 16.03 9.14 22.06
CA ALA A 22 16.59 9.51 20.77
C ALA A 22 15.89 8.78 19.61
N THR A 23 15.52 7.51 19.78
CA THR A 23 14.77 6.71 18.81
C THR A 23 13.39 7.29 18.56
N LEU A 24 12.67 7.65 19.62
CA LEU A 24 11.33 8.22 19.51
C LEU A 24 11.33 9.62 18.87
N LYS A 25 12.38 10.42 19.11
CA LYS A 25 12.55 11.75 18.50
C LYS A 25 12.94 11.75 17.03
N ARG A 26 13.30 10.60 16.44
CA ARG A 26 13.67 10.52 15.02
C ARG A 26 12.51 10.80 14.07
N ALA A 27 11.28 10.53 14.49
CA ALA A 27 10.08 10.88 13.74
C ALA A 27 9.62 12.28 14.15
N HIS A 28 9.87 13.25 13.27
CA HIS A 28 9.39 14.62 13.44
C HIS A 28 7.86 14.67 13.41
N ASP A 29 7.29 15.59 14.20
CA ASP A 29 5.84 15.84 14.27
C ASP A 29 4.98 14.60 14.55
N SER A 30 5.58 13.59 15.18
CA SER A 30 4.94 12.32 15.50
C SER A 30 4.20 12.36 16.83
N PHE A 31 3.31 11.38 17.03
CA PHE A 31 2.65 11.13 18.32
C PHE A 31 3.66 11.04 19.46
N PHE A 32 4.82 10.39 19.24
CA PHE A 32 5.83 10.20 20.26
C PHE A 32 6.51 11.51 20.66
N MET A 33 6.71 12.45 19.72
CA MET A 33 7.26 13.76 20.03
C MET A 33 6.30 14.54 20.95
N ILE A 34 5.00 14.52 20.62
CA ILE A 34 3.96 15.14 21.45
C ILE A 34 3.88 14.47 22.84
N LEU A 35 4.00 13.13 22.88
CA LEU A 35 3.98 12.36 24.13
C LEU A 35 5.14 12.74 25.05
N LEU A 36 6.35 12.86 24.50
CA LEU A 36 7.53 13.28 25.24
C LEU A 36 7.39 14.74 25.70
N ASP A 37 7.03 15.67 24.81
CA ASP A 37 6.89 17.08 25.14
C ASP A 37 5.88 17.34 26.26
N LYS A 38 4.74 16.63 26.25
CA LYS A 38 3.76 16.70 27.33
C LYS A 38 4.39 16.29 28.68
N ARG A 39 5.22 15.25 28.70
CA ARG A 39 5.86 14.79 29.95
C ARG A 39 6.86 15.81 30.48
N TRP A 40 7.68 16.42 29.62
CA TRP A 40 8.67 17.42 30.03
C TRP A 40 8.03 18.71 30.55
N ARG A 41 6.91 19.14 29.96
CA ARG A 41 6.16 20.31 30.47
C ARG A 41 5.60 20.11 31.88
N HIS A 42 5.41 18.86 32.30
CA HIS A 42 4.86 18.51 33.62
C HIS A 42 5.92 18.09 34.64
N SER A 43 7.21 18.04 34.29
CA SER A 43 8.30 17.68 35.22
C SER A 43 9.45 18.69 35.12
N PRO A 44 9.44 19.76 35.95
CA PRO A 44 10.40 20.87 35.83
C PRO A 44 11.76 20.61 36.48
N THR A 45 11.97 19.48 37.16
CA THR A 45 13.18 19.23 37.96
C THR A 45 14.13 18.25 37.27
N GLU A 46 15.41 18.62 37.20
CA GLU A 46 16.49 17.83 36.58
C GLU A 46 16.63 16.41 37.17
N GLU A 47 16.18 16.19 38.42
CA GLU A 47 16.22 14.90 39.11
C GLU A 47 15.30 13.82 38.49
N HIS A 48 14.18 14.20 37.86
CA HIS A 48 13.29 13.24 37.17
C HIS A 48 13.75 12.89 35.75
N VAL A 49 14.76 13.59 35.22
CA VAL A 49 15.32 13.31 33.89
C VAL A 49 16.17 12.02 33.92
N MET A 50 16.55 11.54 35.10
CA MET A 50 17.29 10.28 35.25
C MET A 50 16.44 9.04 35.52
N GLU A 51 15.14 9.19 35.82
CA GLU A 51 14.24 8.05 35.99
C GLU A 51 13.70 7.58 34.65
N ASN A 52 13.73 6.26 34.43
CA ASN A 52 13.21 5.63 33.22
C ASN A 52 11.78 6.11 32.93
N LEU A 53 11.53 6.58 31.72
CA LEU A 53 10.22 7.11 31.34
C LEU A 53 9.27 5.94 31.06
N HIS A 54 8.13 5.86 31.74
CA HIS A 54 7.13 4.81 31.52
C HIS A 54 5.86 5.40 30.92
N PHE A 55 5.46 4.92 29.73
CA PHE A 55 4.23 5.33 29.05
C PHE A 55 3.31 4.14 28.77
N PHE A 56 2.00 4.36 28.86
CA PHE A 56 0.99 3.42 28.39
C PHE A 56 0.28 3.99 27.16
N ILE A 57 0.09 3.17 26.14
CA ILE A 57 -0.58 3.51 24.89
C ILE A 57 -1.60 2.40 24.60
N ASP A 58 -2.87 2.77 24.53
CA ASP A 58 -3.99 1.85 24.31
C ASP A 58 -4.16 1.52 22.82
N ARG A 59 -3.21 0.73 22.29
CA ARG A 59 -3.14 0.30 20.88
C ARG A 59 -2.74 -1.17 20.78
N ASP A 60 -2.99 -1.77 19.62
CA ASP A 60 -2.61 -3.16 19.35
C ASP A 60 -1.07 -3.30 19.26
N PRO A 61 -0.44 -4.15 20.08
CA PRO A 61 1.00 -4.33 20.05
C PRO A 61 1.52 -5.24 18.92
N HIS A 62 0.67 -5.89 18.14
CA HIS A 62 1.05 -6.96 17.22
C HIS A 62 2.14 -6.52 16.24
N HIS A 63 1.99 -5.33 15.64
CA HIS A 63 2.93 -4.79 14.66
C HIS A 63 3.87 -3.70 15.21
N PHE A 64 3.80 -3.39 16.50
CA PHE A 64 4.57 -2.29 17.08
C PHE A 64 6.09 -2.50 17.01
N GLY A 65 6.56 -3.75 17.01
CA GLY A 65 7.98 -4.07 16.83
C GLY A 65 8.53 -3.51 15.51
N LEU A 66 7.79 -3.66 14.40
CA LEU A 66 8.19 -3.11 13.09
C LEU A 66 8.22 -1.59 13.08
N ILE A 67 7.27 -0.96 13.76
CA ILE A 67 7.23 0.50 13.93
C ILE A 67 8.47 0.96 14.69
N LEU A 68 8.83 0.26 15.75
CA LEU A 68 9.99 0.59 16.55
C LEU A 68 11.30 0.37 15.79
N ASP A 69 11.41 -0.69 15.00
CA ASP A 69 12.57 -0.95 14.14
C ASP A 69 12.70 0.09 13.02
N HIS A 70 11.58 0.56 12.46
CA HIS A 70 11.56 1.70 11.55
C HIS A 70 12.15 2.95 12.21
N LEU A 71 11.71 3.29 13.43
CA LEU A 71 12.25 4.44 14.18
C LEU A 71 13.75 4.30 14.46
N ARG A 72 14.24 3.08 14.72
CA ARG A 72 15.66 2.79 14.92
C ARG A 72 16.49 2.91 13.64
N ARG A 73 15.85 3.03 12.47
CA ARG A 73 16.45 2.92 11.13
C ARG A 73 17.14 1.57 10.90
N VAL A 74 16.61 0.52 11.49
CA VAL A 74 17.03 -0.85 11.20
C VAL A 74 16.38 -1.25 9.87
N PRO A 75 17.10 -1.91 8.95
CA PRO A 75 16.47 -2.51 7.78
C PRO A 75 15.36 -3.46 8.22
N PHE A 76 14.14 -3.21 7.77
CA PHE A 76 12.99 -4.07 8.03
C PHE A 76 12.30 -4.38 6.70
N ASN A 77 11.76 -5.59 6.60
CA ASN A 77 10.90 -5.97 5.48
C ASN A 77 9.45 -5.82 5.92
N LEU A 78 8.62 -5.24 5.07
CA LEU A 78 7.19 -5.29 5.33
C LEU A 78 6.68 -6.70 5.07
N PRO A 79 5.65 -7.15 5.80
CA PRO A 79 5.01 -8.43 5.51
C PRO A 79 4.34 -8.40 4.15
N THR A 80 4.32 -9.54 3.45
CA THR A 80 3.66 -9.69 2.14
C THR A 80 2.14 -9.85 2.25
N CYS A 81 1.62 -10.10 3.45
CA CYS A 81 0.19 -10.27 3.71
C CYS A 81 -0.53 -8.91 3.71
N SER A 82 -1.53 -8.75 2.84
CA SER A 82 -2.30 -7.49 2.71
C SER A 82 -3.00 -7.05 3.99
N ARG A 83 -3.48 -8.01 4.79
CA ARG A 83 -4.06 -7.72 6.11
C ARG A 83 -3.01 -7.12 7.04
N ALA A 84 -1.82 -7.70 7.11
CA ALA A 84 -0.73 -7.20 7.94
C ALA A 84 -0.25 -5.81 7.49
N ILE A 85 -0.15 -5.57 6.18
CA ILE A 85 0.13 -4.23 5.62
C ILE A 85 -0.94 -3.22 6.06
N GLY A 86 -2.22 -3.57 5.92
CA GLY A 86 -3.32 -2.71 6.32
C GLY A 86 -3.33 -2.40 7.82
N ASP A 87 -2.98 -3.38 8.66
CA ASP A 87 -2.85 -3.21 10.10
C ASP A 87 -1.68 -2.28 10.47
N ILE A 88 -0.50 -2.49 9.86
CA ILE A 88 0.68 -1.61 10.05
C ILE A 88 0.36 -0.19 9.63
N ARG A 89 -0.36 -0.02 8.51
CA ARG A 89 -0.72 1.31 8.00
C ARG A 89 -1.60 2.06 9.00
N ARG A 90 -2.62 1.41 9.57
CA ARG A 90 -3.49 2.03 10.58
C ARG A 90 -2.72 2.47 11.81
N GLU A 91 -1.73 1.69 12.25
CA GLU A 91 -0.86 2.09 13.35
C GLU A 91 0.07 3.24 12.96
N ALA A 92 0.66 3.22 11.76
CA ALA A 92 1.51 4.31 11.27
C ALA A 92 0.75 5.64 11.14
N GLU A 93 -0.52 5.61 10.73
CA GLU A 93 -1.44 6.75 10.73
C GLU A 93 -1.70 7.24 12.16
N PHE A 94 -1.97 6.33 13.11
CA PHE A 94 -2.19 6.68 14.51
C PHE A 94 -0.98 7.37 15.15
N TYR A 95 0.23 6.84 14.91
CA TYR A 95 1.46 7.42 15.46
C TYR A 95 1.98 8.64 14.69
N CYS A 96 1.27 9.07 13.64
CA CYS A 96 1.67 10.16 12.74
C CYS A 96 3.08 9.95 12.15
N LEU A 97 3.34 8.76 11.61
CA LEU A 97 4.65 8.38 11.05
C LEU A 97 4.66 8.54 9.52
N ASP A 98 4.69 9.78 9.05
CA ASP A 98 4.63 10.10 7.62
C ASP A 98 5.75 9.46 6.79
N ASP A 99 6.94 9.34 7.38
CA ASP A 99 8.08 8.69 6.74
C ASP A 99 7.84 7.18 6.56
N LEU A 100 7.26 6.50 7.56
CA LEU A 100 6.87 5.10 7.44
C LEU A 100 5.77 4.94 6.40
N LEU A 101 4.74 5.79 6.43
CA LEU A 101 3.68 5.78 5.41
C LEU A 101 4.27 5.98 4.01
N ARG A 102 5.30 6.81 3.85
CA ARG A 102 6.01 6.99 2.58
C ARG A 102 6.80 5.73 2.18
N VAL A 103 7.47 5.07 3.13
CA VAL A 103 8.15 3.79 2.90
C VAL A 103 7.16 2.69 2.51
N MET A 104 6.01 2.61 3.18
CA MET A 104 4.97 1.63 2.85
C MET A 104 4.41 1.84 1.46
N ARG A 105 4.11 3.10 1.09
CA ARG A 105 3.77 3.43 -0.30
C ARG A 105 4.86 2.93 -1.26
N ARG A 106 6.15 3.15 -0.94
CA ARG A 106 7.35 2.66 -1.68
C ARG A 106 7.56 1.15 -1.71
N HIS A 107 7.15 0.44 -0.69
CA HIS A 107 7.23 -1.01 -0.67
C HIS A 107 6.09 -1.64 -1.48
N ASP A 108 4.89 -1.05 -1.40
CA ASP A 108 3.81 -1.35 -2.34
C ASP A 108 4.25 -1.04 -3.79
N PHE A 109 5.14 -0.05 -3.99
CA PHE A 109 5.80 0.24 -5.29
C PHE A 109 6.83 -0.83 -5.74
N HIS A 110 7.39 -1.68 -4.86
CA HIS A 110 8.56 -2.52 -5.17
C HIS A 110 8.29 -4.03 -5.29
N ASP A 111 7.40 -4.62 -4.47
CA ASP A 111 7.05 -6.05 -4.59
C ASP A 111 6.10 -6.35 -5.77
N PHE A 112 5.52 -5.29 -6.37
CA PHE A 112 4.69 -5.34 -7.58
C PHE A 112 5.19 -4.40 -8.71
N GLY A 113 6.35 -3.76 -8.54
CA GLY A 113 7.00 -2.93 -9.57
C GLY A 113 6.36 -1.58 -9.90
N ARG A 114 5.11 -1.30 -9.50
CA ARG A 114 4.44 0.01 -9.49
C ARG A 114 3.38 -0.03 -8.39
N GLY A 115 3.14 1.08 -7.71
CA GLY A 115 2.40 1.08 -6.44
C GLY A 115 0.91 0.85 -6.60
N PRO A 116 0.14 0.87 -5.50
CA PRO A 116 -1.25 0.51 -5.54
C PRO A 116 -1.99 1.60 -6.32
N MET A 117 -2.66 1.19 -7.40
CA MET A 117 -3.59 2.05 -8.11
C MET A 117 -4.82 2.29 -7.23
N PHE A 118 -5.32 3.51 -7.23
CA PHE A 118 -6.54 3.93 -6.54
C PHE A 118 -7.56 4.47 -7.54
N PRO A 119 -8.86 4.39 -7.24
CA PRO A 119 -9.88 5.09 -8.03
C PRO A 119 -9.54 6.58 -8.18
N GLY A 120 -9.56 7.06 -9.42
CA GLY A 120 -9.18 8.43 -9.79
C GLY A 120 -7.74 8.59 -10.27
N ASP A 121 -6.87 7.60 -10.07
CA ASP A 121 -5.49 7.67 -10.54
C ASP A 121 -5.42 7.77 -12.07
N ARG A 122 -4.56 8.66 -12.57
CA ARG A 122 -4.22 8.75 -13.98
C ARG A 122 -3.24 7.66 -14.36
N ILE A 123 -3.56 6.97 -15.44
CA ILE A 123 -2.79 5.81 -15.92
C ILE A 123 -2.56 5.89 -17.42
N ARG A 124 -1.53 5.18 -17.88
CA ARG A 124 -1.27 4.89 -19.29
C ARG A 124 -1.12 3.38 -19.49
N ILE A 125 -1.59 2.85 -20.61
CA ILE A 125 -1.33 1.45 -20.96
C ILE A 125 0.15 1.28 -21.37
N ASP A 126 0.80 0.28 -20.80
CA ASP A 126 2.11 -0.23 -21.23
C ASP A 126 1.90 -1.43 -22.16
N TRP A 127 1.77 -1.15 -23.46
CA TRP A 127 1.46 -2.16 -24.48
C TRP A 127 2.50 -3.27 -24.56
N ARG A 128 3.77 -2.97 -24.26
CA ARG A 128 4.82 -4.00 -24.24
C ARG A 128 4.49 -5.08 -23.22
N LYS A 129 3.99 -4.70 -22.04
CA LYS A 129 3.60 -5.64 -20.99
C LYS A 129 2.29 -6.37 -21.30
N VAL A 130 1.37 -5.71 -21.99
CA VAL A 130 0.15 -6.36 -22.50
C VAL A 130 0.53 -7.50 -23.44
N GLU A 131 1.39 -7.23 -24.42
CA GLU A 131 1.88 -8.23 -25.38
C GLU A 131 2.64 -9.37 -24.69
N GLU A 132 3.49 -9.06 -23.69
CA GLU A 132 4.20 -10.06 -22.89
C GLU A 132 3.23 -10.98 -22.13
N LEU A 133 2.18 -10.44 -21.51
CA LEU A 133 1.18 -11.25 -20.80
C LEU A 133 0.32 -12.09 -21.75
N GLU A 134 -0.12 -11.54 -22.87
CA GLU A 134 -0.90 -12.28 -23.87
C GLU A 134 -0.14 -13.47 -24.43
N ALA A 135 1.16 -13.32 -24.68
CA ALA A 135 2.02 -14.43 -25.10
C ALA A 135 2.08 -15.54 -24.04
N ILE A 136 2.17 -15.18 -22.76
CA ILE A 136 2.16 -16.14 -21.65
C ILE A 136 0.79 -16.83 -21.54
N GLU A 137 -0.31 -16.09 -21.68
CA GLU A 137 -1.66 -16.64 -21.61
C GLU A 137 -1.93 -17.63 -22.76
N ALA A 138 -1.47 -17.33 -23.98
CA ALA A 138 -1.65 -18.18 -25.15
C ALA A 138 -1.01 -19.57 -24.99
N ASP A 139 0.07 -19.67 -24.22
CA ASP A 139 0.77 -20.92 -23.90
C ASP A 139 0.16 -21.67 -22.69
N SER A 140 -0.79 -21.05 -21.97
CA SER A 140 -1.40 -21.60 -20.76
C SER A 140 -2.82 -22.12 -21.00
N GLU A 141 -3.11 -23.36 -20.62
CA GLU A 141 -4.47 -23.91 -20.69
C GLU A 141 -5.37 -23.31 -19.58
N GLY A 142 -5.87 -22.10 -19.78
CA GLY A 142 -7.19 -21.70 -19.26
C GLY A 142 -7.28 -20.71 -18.09
N ALA A 143 -6.24 -19.92 -17.77
CA ALA A 143 -6.32 -18.87 -16.75
C ALA A 143 -5.91 -17.50 -17.30
N GLY A 144 -6.69 -16.96 -18.24
CA GLY A 144 -6.46 -15.64 -18.81
C GLY A 144 -7.01 -14.49 -17.95
N HIS A 145 -6.56 -13.28 -18.22
CA HIS A 145 -6.97 -12.09 -17.50
C HIS A 145 -8.19 -11.50 -18.21
N LEU A 146 -9.27 -11.21 -17.47
CA LEU A 146 -10.58 -10.87 -18.07
C LEU A 146 -10.55 -9.67 -19.03
N GLY A 147 -9.63 -8.73 -18.86
CA GLY A 147 -9.48 -7.61 -19.80
C GLY A 147 -8.51 -7.86 -20.95
N LEU A 148 -7.80 -8.98 -20.99
CA LEU A 148 -6.98 -9.39 -22.14
C LEU A 148 -7.77 -10.38 -23.02
N THR A 149 -8.59 -11.22 -22.38
CA THR A 149 -9.46 -12.18 -23.09
C THR A 149 -10.59 -11.48 -23.84
N ARG A 150 -10.72 -11.72 -25.16
CA ARG A 150 -11.84 -11.20 -25.97
C ARG A 150 -13.17 -11.65 -25.35
N LEU A 151 -13.98 -10.68 -24.92
CA LEU A 151 -15.16 -10.97 -24.11
C LEU A 151 -16.28 -11.63 -24.94
N ASP A 152 -16.26 -11.47 -26.25
CA ASP A 152 -17.16 -12.15 -27.18
C ASP A 152 -16.89 -13.66 -27.31
N TYR A 153 -15.67 -14.13 -27.03
CA TYR A 153 -15.40 -15.57 -26.92
C TYR A 153 -16.04 -16.23 -25.71
N LEU A 154 -16.48 -15.44 -24.71
CA LEU A 154 -16.98 -15.97 -23.44
C LEU A 154 -18.38 -16.61 -23.52
N HIS A 155 -19.08 -16.60 -24.67
CA HIS A 155 -20.31 -17.35 -24.99
C HIS A 155 -21.14 -17.89 -23.79
N GLY A 156 -21.56 -17.02 -22.86
CA GLY A 156 -22.40 -17.39 -21.72
C GLY A 156 -21.72 -18.22 -20.61
N ARG A 157 -20.42 -18.46 -20.69
CA ARG A 157 -19.61 -19.09 -19.63
C ARG A 157 -19.15 -18.04 -18.62
N GLU A 158 -19.25 -18.39 -17.35
CA GLU A 158 -18.65 -17.59 -16.27
C GLU A 158 -17.14 -17.83 -16.27
N VAL A 159 -16.38 -16.75 -16.37
CA VAL A 159 -14.91 -16.79 -16.40
C VAL A 159 -14.39 -15.89 -15.29
N TYR A 160 -13.27 -16.30 -14.70
CA TYR A 160 -12.63 -15.61 -13.60
C TYR A 160 -11.28 -15.05 -14.06
N CYS A 161 -10.96 -13.84 -13.62
CA CYS A 161 -9.63 -13.28 -13.81
C CYS A 161 -8.60 -14.06 -12.98
N GLY A 162 -7.55 -14.58 -13.61
CA GLY A 162 -6.50 -15.35 -12.94
C GLY A 162 -5.76 -14.60 -11.82
N GLU A 163 -5.72 -13.27 -11.87
CA GLU A 163 -4.97 -12.44 -10.91
C GLU A 163 -5.80 -12.00 -9.70
N CYS A 164 -7.01 -11.49 -9.96
CA CYS A 164 -7.85 -10.89 -8.93
C CYS A 164 -9.08 -11.73 -8.56
N GLY A 165 -9.39 -12.79 -9.32
CA GLY A 165 -10.52 -13.66 -9.10
C GLY A 165 -11.90 -13.03 -9.38
N CYS A 166 -11.96 -11.83 -9.95
CA CYS A 166 -13.24 -11.23 -10.35
C CYS A 166 -13.89 -12.08 -11.46
N ASN A 167 -15.22 -12.10 -11.52
CA ASN A 167 -15.93 -12.89 -12.54
C ASN A 167 -16.52 -12.01 -13.64
N SER A 168 -16.73 -12.61 -14.82
CA SER A 168 -17.34 -11.95 -15.97
C SER A 168 -18.81 -11.55 -15.76
N LYS A 169 -19.51 -12.12 -14.77
CA LYS A 169 -20.89 -11.74 -14.42
C LYS A 169 -20.99 -10.47 -13.59
N SER A 170 -19.90 -10.02 -12.98
CA SER A 170 -19.82 -8.78 -12.19
C SER A 170 -19.80 -7.54 -13.08
N PHE A 171 -19.75 -7.75 -14.39
CA PHE A 171 -19.62 -6.74 -15.42
C PHE A 171 -21.00 -6.20 -15.82
N ASP A 172 -21.12 -4.89 -15.94
CA ASP A 172 -22.36 -4.17 -16.28
C ASP A 172 -22.64 -4.14 -17.81
N GLY A 173 -21.91 -4.94 -18.58
CA GLY A 173 -22.02 -5.08 -20.04
C GLY A 173 -21.20 -4.05 -20.84
N ARG A 174 -20.53 -3.11 -20.17
CA ARG A 174 -19.68 -2.08 -20.79
C ARG A 174 -18.21 -2.50 -20.90
N GLN A 175 -17.87 -3.63 -20.30
CA GLN A 175 -16.52 -4.17 -20.29
C GLN A 175 -16.15 -4.64 -21.69
N ARG A 176 -14.91 -4.38 -22.10
CA ARG A 176 -14.30 -4.83 -23.36
C ARG A 176 -12.90 -5.35 -23.08
N ALA A 177 -12.43 -6.28 -23.90
CA ALA A 177 -11.02 -6.62 -23.89
C ALA A 177 -10.20 -5.43 -24.38
N VAL A 178 -9.01 -5.24 -23.83
CA VAL A 178 -8.09 -4.17 -24.23
C VAL A 178 -7.63 -4.34 -25.67
N THR A 179 -7.56 -5.60 -26.14
CA THR A 179 -7.29 -5.98 -27.53
C THR A 179 -8.36 -5.49 -28.51
N GLU A 180 -9.57 -5.20 -28.04
CA GLU A 180 -10.66 -4.67 -28.87
C GLU A 180 -10.58 -3.14 -29.01
N ARG A 181 -9.61 -2.46 -28.38
CA ARG A 181 -9.44 -1.01 -28.50
C ARG A 181 -9.05 -0.62 -29.91
N ARG A 182 -9.79 0.35 -30.46
CA ARG A 182 -9.54 0.92 -31.81
C ARG A 182 -8.80 2.28 -31.79
N ASN A 183 -8.61 2.87 -30.62
CA ASN A 183 -8.03 4.21 -30.44
C ASN A 183 -6.68 4.16 -29.72
N ASN A 184 -5.71 4.94 -30.21
CA ASN A 184 -4.35 5.08 -29.66
C ASN A 184 -4.24 5.99 -28.42
N ASP A 185 -5.35 6.49 -27.87
CA ASP A 185 -5.29 7.32 -26.66
C ASP A 185 -5.16 6.43 -25.42
N ASP A 186 -3.93 6.13 -25.03
CA ASP A 186 -3.65 5.24 -23.92
C ASP A 186 -3.76 5.88 -22.55
N LEU A 187 -4.07 7.18 -22.50
CA LEU A 187 -4.31 7.88 -21.23
C LEU A 187 -5.71 7.58 -20.71
N GLY A 188 -5.77 7.23 -19.44
CA GLY A 188 -6.99 6.79 -18.79
C GLY A 188 -7.02 7.13 -17.31
N ASN A 189 -8.13 6.72 -16.69
CA ASN A 189 -8.35 6.87 -15.27
C ASN A 189 -8.82 5.53 -14.68
N VAL A 190 -8.33 5.24 -13.49
CA VAL A 190 -8.78 4.09 -12.69
C VAL A 190 -10.17 4.38 -12.14
N ILE A 191 -11.10 3.46 -12.33
CA ILE A 191 -12.49 3.55 -11.85
C ILE A 191 -12.64 2.74 -10.56
N LYS A 192 -12.08 1.52 -10.54
CA LYS A 192 -12.26 0.57 -9.45
C LYS A 192 -11.06 -0.37 -9.39
N VAL A 193 -10.75 -0.84 -8.19
CA VAL A 193 -9.56 -1.66 -7.92
C VAL A 193 -9.97 -2.98 -7.31
N TYR A 194 -9.24 -4.06 -7.64
CA TYR A 194 -9.54 -5.43 -7.25
C TYR A 194 -8.32 -6.09 -6.61
N ASN A 195 -8.59 -7.01 -5.67
CA ASN A 195 -7.60 -7.83 -4.97
C ASN A 195 -6.33 -7.05 -4.57
N ASN A 196 -6.50 -5.98 -3.78
CA ASN A 196 -5.42 -5.11 -3.29
C ASN A 196 -4.57 -4.46 -4.39
N GLY A 197 -5.14 -4.14 -5.54
CA GLY A 197 -4.41 -3.43 -6.59
C GLY A 197 -3.83 -4.31 -7.67
N LYS A 198 -4.08 -5.63 -7.66
CA LYS A 198 -3.60 -6.52 -8.74
C LYS A 198 -4.26 -6.24 -10.09
N CYS A 199 -5.53 -5.87 -10.08
CA CYS A 199 -6.26 -5.48 -11.27
C CYS A 199 -7.10 -4.23 -11.00
N CYS A 200 -7.47 -3.52 -12.06
CA CYS A 200 -8.39 -2.40 -11.98
C CYS A 200 -9.31 -2.32 -13.19
N ASP A 201 -10.48 -1.72 -12.99
CA ASP A 201 -11.31 -1.25 -14.08
C ASP A 201 -10.87 0.17 -14.45
N ALA A 202 -10.69 0.43 -15.74
CA ALA A 202 -10.26 1.71 -16.26
C ALA A 202 -11.08 2.17 -17.47
N THR A 203 -11.16 3.48 -17.68
CA THR A 203 -11.59 4.10 -18.94
C THR A 203 -10.43 4.81 -19.61
N PHE A 204 -10.44 4.89 -20.93
CA PHE A 204 -9.41 5.54 -21.74
C PHE A 204 -10.02 6.52 -22.75
N GLY A 205 -9.34 7.64 -22.95
CA GLY A 205 -9.80 8.76 -23.78
C GLY A 205 -11.21 9.23 -23.40
N SER A 206 -12.04 9.52 -24.42
CA SER A 206 -13.44 9.95 -24.24
C SER A 206 -14.46 8.80 -24.19
N SER A 207 -14.00 7.55 -24.20
CA SER A 207 -14.88 6.38 -24.23
C SER A 207 -15.52 6.10 -22.87
N LYS A 208 -16.76 5.57 -22.89
CA LYS A 208 -17.45 5.03 -21.70
C LYS A 208 -17.25 3.52 -21.52
N LEU A 209 -16.43 2.90 -22.37
CA LEU A 209 -16.08 1.48 -22.26
C LEU A 209 -15.13 1.28 -21.08
N ILE A 210 -15.32 0.15 -20.40
CA ILE A 210 -14.54 -0.21 -19.21
C ILE A 210 -13.60 -1.35 -19.58
N TYR A 211 -12.38 -1.33 -19.06
CA TYR A 211 -11.38 -2.36 -19.31
C TYR A 211 -10.86 -2.87 -17.97
N HIS A 212 -10.97 -4.18 -17.74
CA HIS A 212 -10.50 -4.83 -16.52
C HIS A 212 -9.05 -5.28 -16.69
N LEU A 213 -8.09 -4.42 -16.33
CA LEU A 213 -6.68 -4.63 -16.64
C LEU A 213 -5.88 -5.09 -15.43
N PRO A 214 -4.85 -5.92 -15.63
CA PRO A 214 -3.84 -6.17 -14.62
C PRO A 214 -3.08 -4.86 -14.37
N ALA A 215 -2.86 -4.50 -13.10
CA ALA A 215 -2.15 -3.26 -12.78
C ALA A 215 -0.70 -3.28 -13.30
N SER A 216 -0.13 -4.48 -13.49
CA SER A 216 1.20 -4.65 -14.08
C SER A 216 1.31 -4.08 -15.50
N THR A 217 0.22 -4.05 -16.27
CA THR A 217 0.19 -3.53 -17.66
C THR A 217 -0.08 -2.03 -17.74
N LEU A 218 -0.04 -1.34 -16.61
CA LEU A 218 -0.42 0.07 -16.51
C LEU A 218 0.67 0.89 -15.82
N ASP A 219 0.80 2.14 -16.27
CA ASP A 219 1.78 3.10 -15.81
C ASP A 219 1.06 4.26 -15.13
N LEU A 220 1.36 4.52 -13.86
CA LEU A 220 0.85 5.71 -13.16
C LEU A 220 1.45 6.98 -13.74
N ILE A 221 0.59 7.96 -14.01
CA ILE A 221 0.98 9.28 -14.50
C ILE A 221 0.84 10.27 -13.37
N TYR A 222 1.96 10.74 -12.84
CA TYR A 222 2.00 11.83 -11.88
C TYR A 222 2.05 13.16 -12.64
N GLU A 223 1.07 14.03 -12.40
CA GLU A 223 1.18 15.43 -12.84
C GLU A 223 2.19 16.13 -11.91
N HIS A 224 3.24 16.71 -12.51
CA HIS A 224 4.23 17.54 -11.82
C HIS A 224 3.74 18.98 -11.67
#